data_AF-A0A0F9YKI7-F1
#
_entry.id   AF-A0A0F9YKI7-F1
#
_cell.length_a   1.000
_cell.length_b   1.000
_cell.length_c   1.000
_cell.angle_alpha   90.00
_cell.angle_beta   90.00
_cell.angle_gamma   90.00
#
_symmetry.space_group_name_H-M   'P 1'
#
loop_
_entity.id
_entity.type
_entity.pdbx_description
1 polymer ?
#
loop_
_entity_poly.entity_id
_entity_poly.type
_entity_poly.pdbx_seq_one_letter_code
_entity_poly.pdbx_strand_id
1 'polypeptide(L)' 'MKKIFCSIFGHHYSISKKVTSHIKEYKCIHCQKQVTTDVSGNLSILTPELQDINRTLEHIYQRRHTATQQVA' A
#
# COMPACT_ATOMS: atom_id res chain seq x y z
N MET A 1 -18.58 16.79 4.68
CA MET A 1 -19.43 15.73 4.08
C MET A 1 -18.69 14.42 3.81
N LYS A 2 -17.59 14.37 3.03
CA LYS A 2 -16.96 13.09 2.61
C LYS A 2 -16.52 12.14 3.74
N LYS A 3 -16.16 12.67 4.93
CA LYS A 3 -15.80 11.86 6.11
C LYS A 3 -17.00 11.11 6.71
N ILE A 4 -18.21 11.68 6.62
CA ILE A 4 -19.44 11.10 7.16
C ILE A 4 -19.90 9.91 6.29
N PHE A 5 -19.67 10.00 4.97
CA PHE A 5 -19.92 8.87 4.07
C PHE A 5 -19.10 7.64 4.46
N CYS A 6 -17.80 7.83 4.74
CA CYS A 6 -16.93 6.73 5.15
C CYS A 6 -17.31 6.12 6.51
N SER A 7 -17.86 6.90 7.45
CA SER A 7 -18.29 6.37 8.74
C SER A 7 -19.56 5.53 8.65
N ILE A 8 -20.40 5.74 7.63
CA ILE A 8 -21.66 5.01 7.44
C ILE A 8 -21.48 3.82 6.48
N PHE A 9 -20.78 4.02 5.36
CA PHE A 9 -20.64 3.00 4.31
C PHE A 9 -19.29 2.28 4.30
N GLY A 10 -18.38 2.67 5.18
CA GLY A 10 -17.01 2.17 5.19
C GLY A 10 -16.09 2.88 4.18
N HIS A 11 -14.82 2.50 4.20
CA HIS A 11 -13.80 3.11 3.36
C HIS A 11 -13.72 2.43 2.00
N HIS A 12 -13.94 3.21 0.93
CA HIS A 12 -13.63 2.75 -0.43
C HIS A 12 -12.14 3.03 -0.73
N TYR A 13 -11.32 2.00 -0.57
CA TYR A 13 -9.87 2.05 -0.80
C TYR A 13 -9.53 1.74 -2.25
N SER A 14 -8.73 2.60 -2.88
CA SER A 14 -8.08 2.34 -4.17
C SER A 14 -6.57 2.15 -3.97
N ILE A 15 -5.94 1.25 -4.72
CA ILE A 15 -4.49 1.04 -4.67
C ILE A 15 -3.80 2.35 -5.06
N SER A 16 -2.97 2.90 -4.16
CA SER A 16 -2.14 4.07 -4.42
C SER A 16 -0.72 3.70 -4.82
N LYS A 17 -0.21 2.57 -4.32
CA LYS A 17 1.13 2.07 -4.63
C LYS A 17 1.20 0.55 -4.49
N LYS A 18 1.92 -0.10 -5.41
CA LYS A 18 2.28 -1.53 -5.29
C LYS A 18 3.72 -1.61 -4.81
N VAL A 19 3.92 -1.90 -3.53
CA VAL A 19 5.25 -1.98 -2.90
C VAL A 19 5.95 -3.27 -3.35
N THR A 20 5.22 -4.38 -3.27
CA THR A 20 5.61 -5.69 -3.83
C THR A 20 4.38 -6.35 -4.48
N SER A 21 4.49 -7.60 -4.91
CA SER A 21 3.31 -8.40 -5.31
C SER A 21 2.29 -8.57 -4.17
N HIS A 22 2.75 -8.65 -2.93
CA HIS A 22 1.93 -8.92 -1.75
C HIS A 22 1.58 -7.64 -0.97
N ILE A 23 2.52 -6.70 -0.88
CA ILE A 23 2.37 -5.47 -0.10
C ILE A 23 1.89 -4.33 -1.00
N LYS A 24 0.77 -3.71 -0.66
CA LYS A 24 0.17 -2.58 -1.39
C LYS A 24 -0.23 -1.50 -0.41
N GLU A 25 -0.06 -0.25 -0.83
CA GLU A 25 -0.64 0.91 -0.17
C GLU A 25 -1.95 1.27 -0.86
N TYR A 26 -2.90 1.74 -0.05
CA TYR A 26 -4.20 2.15 -0.50
C TYR A 26 -4.55 3.52 0.07
N LYS A 27 -5.40 4.23 -0.67
CA LYS A 27 -5.95 5.51 -0.27
C LYS A 27 -7.45 5.50 -0.45
N CYS A 28 -8.18 5.95 0.57
CA CYS A 28 -9.61 6.09 0.45
C CYS A 28 -9.95 7.30 -0.43
N ILE A 29 -10.72 7.09 -1.50
CA ILE A 29 -11.06 8.14 -2.47
C ILE A 29 -11.95 9.25 -1.89
N HIS A 30 -12.58 9.01 -0.74
CA HIS A 30 -13.50 9.95 -0.10
C HIS A 30 -12.84 10.75 1.02
N CYS A 31 -12.12 10.08 1.94
CA CYS A 31 -11.57 10.72 3.13
C CYS A 31 -10.04 10.82 3.14
N GLN A 32 -9.36 10.33 2.09
CA GLN A 32 -7.91 10.34 1.95
C GLN A 32 -7.15 9.53 3.02
N LYS A 33 -7.84 8.71 3.83
CA LYS A 33 -7.20 7.78 4.77
C LYS A 33 -6.30 6.81 4.00
N GLN A 34 -5.09 6.62 4.50
CA GLN A 34 -4.09 5.76 3.88
C GLN A 34 -3.84 4.52 4.74
N VAL A 35 -3.76 3.37 4.09
CA VAL A 35 -3.52 2.06 4.72
C VAL A 35 -2.55 1.25 3.86
N THR A 36 -1.89 0.27 4.45
CA THR A 36 -1.04 -0.70 3.75
C THR A 36 -1.43 -2.11 4.16
N THR A 37 -1.23 -3.09 3.28
CA THR A 37 -1.31 -4.49 3.67
C THR A 37 -0.06 -4.92 4.42
N ASP A 38 -0.21 -5.67 5.51
CA ASP A 38 0.90 -6.37 6.16
C ASP A 38 1.22 -7.71 5.46
N VAL A 39 2.19 -8.46 6.01
CA VAL A 39 2.62 -9.76 5.48
C VAL A 39 1.53 -10.84 5.52
N SER A 40 0.54 -10.68 6.40
CA SER A 40 -0.61 -11.57 6.53
C SER A 40 -1.80 -11.14 5.66
N GLY A 41 -1.67 -10.01 4.95
CA GLY A 41 -2.70 -9.44 4.09
C GLY A 41 -3.71 -8.53 4.81
N ASN A 42 -3.52 -8.23 6.11
CA ASN A 42 -4.40 -7.33 6.85
C ASN A 42 -4.08 -5.87 6.54
N LEU A 43 -5.09 -5.00 6.65
CA LEU A 43 -4.90 -3.56 6.49
C LEU A 43 -4.47 -2.91 7.81
N SER A 44 -3.35 -2.19 7.77
CA SER A 44 -2.87 -1.32 8.84
C SER A 44 -2.79 0.14 8.37
N ILE A 45 -2.80 1.10 9.30
CA ILE A 45 -2.66 2.52 8.96
C ILE A 45 -1.29 2.76 8.33
N LEU A 46 -1.23 3.46 7.20
CA LEU A 46 0.05 3.85 6.59
C LEU A 46 0.63 5.04 7.38
N THR A 47 1.46 4.74 8.38
CA THR A 47 2.20 5.76 9.14
C THR A 47 3.43 6.22 8.34
N PRO A 48 4.05 7.37 8.69
CA PRO A 48 5.30 7.80 8.06
C PRO A 48 6.42 6.75 8.16
N GLU A 49 6.51 6.04 9.28
CA GLU A 49 7.49 4.97 9.50
C GLU A 49 7.25 3.78 8.58
N LEU A 50 5.99 3.35 8.45
CA LEU A 50 5.62 2.29 7.51
C LEU A 50 5.82 2.71 6.05
N GLN A 51 5.64 3.99 5.73
CA GLN A 51 5.91 4.52 4.40
C GLN A 51 7.40 4.46 4.04
N ASP A 52 8.29 4.76 5.00
CA ASP A 52 9.74 4.63 4.81
C ASP A 52 10.18 3.17 4.68
N ILE A 53 9.64 2.29 5.53
CA ILE A 53 9.84 0.83 5.43
C ILE A 53 9.40 0.32 4.06
N ASN A 54 8.20 0.69 3.61
CA ASN A 54 7.67 0.29 2.30
C ASN A 54 8.54 0.80 1.15
N ARG A 55 9.04 2.04 1.21
CA ARG A 55 9.97 2.56 0.20
C ARG A 55 11.25 1.73 0.13
N THR A 56 11.81 1.34 1.27
CA THR A 56 12.99 0.49 1.34
C THR A 56 12.71 -0.92 0.81
N LEU A 57 11.57 -1.51 1.19
CA LEU A 57 11.13 -2.82 0.71
C LEU A 57 10.91 -2.84 -0.80
N GLU A 58 10.27 -1.82 -1.36
CA GLU A 58 10.07 -1.67 -2.81
C GLU A 58 11.42 -1.68 -3.54
N HIS A 59 12.38 -0.89 -3.09
CA HIS A 59 13.70 -0.83 -3.72
C HIS A 59 14.42 -2.19 -3.69
N ILE A 60 14.38 -2.90 -2.56
CA ILE A 60 14.96 -4.25 -2.44
C ILE A 60 14.23 -5.24 -3.35
N TYR A 61 12.90 -5.21 -3.37
CA TYR A 61 12.06 -6.10 -4.18
C TYR A 61 12.35 -5.89 -5.68
N GLN A 62 12.34 -4.63 -6.12
CA GLN A 62 12.66 -4.26 -7.51
C GLN A 62 14.04 -4.78 -7.90
N ARG A 63 15.10 -4.51 -7.11
CA ARG A 63 16.46 -4.99 -7.41
C ARG A 63 16.56 -6.50 -7.54
N ARG A 64 15.82 -7.25 -6.71
CA ARG A 64 15.82 -8.73 -6.78
C ARG A 64 15.07 -9.25 -8.00
N HIS A 65 13.96 -8.62 -8.38
CA HIS A 65 13.10 -9.09 -9.47
C HIS A 65 13.47 -8.53 -10.85
N THR A 66 14.16 -7.39 -10.95
CA THR A 66 14.75 -6.92 -12.22
C THR A 66 15.97 -7.74 -12.60
N ALA A 67 16.76 -8.22 -11.62
CA ALA A 67 17.87 -9.15 -11.86
C ALA A 67 17.40 -10.51 -12.42
N THR A 68 16.17 -10.94 -12.14
CA THR A 68 15.61 -12.20 -12.64
C THR A 68 15.13 -12.11 -14.10
N GLN A 69 15.00 -10.91 -14.68
CA GLN A 69 14.52 -10.73 -16.07
C GLN A 69 15.65 -10.73 -17.12
N GLN A 70 16.91 -10.88 -16.72
CA GLN A 70 18.07 -10.84 -17.64
C GLN A 70 18.61 -12.21 -18.06
N VAL A 71 17.88 -13.29 -17.79
CA VAL A 71 18.19 -14.63 -18.29
C VAL A 71 17.12 -15.05 -19.31
N ALA A 72 17.24 -14.52 -20.52
CA ALA A 72 16.53 -14.98 -21.71
C ALA A 72 17.52 -15.03 -22.88
#